data_AF-A0A7M7GGD3-F1
#
_entry.id   AF-A0A7M7GGD3-F1
#
_cell.length_a   1.000
_cell.length_b   1.000
_cell.length_c   1.000
_cell.angle_alpha   90.00
_cell.angle_beta   90.00
_cell.angle_gamma   90.00
#
_symmetry.space_group_name_H-M   'P 1'
#
loop_
_entity.id
_entity.type
_entity.pdbx_description
1 polymer ?
#
loop_
_entity_poly.entity_id
_entity_poly.type
_entity_poly.pdbx_seq_one_letter_code
_entity_poly.pdbx_strand_id
1 'polypeptide(L)'
;MTNPEEACKSYLGSWLDCKSLGSQFHSYYVYGERRDCSQLKEDYGLCLKRDTCSEAKKSLDQREAELATGNSCLWELRSEPPSDWPKPGSNTHMKRSGEQMRITSAS
;
A
#
# COMPACT_ATOMS: atom_id res chain seq x y z
N MET A 1 -8.78 16.07 -16.93
CA MET A 1 -7.87 15.80 -18.06
C MET A 1 -6.58 16.53 -17.77
N THR A 2 -5.55 15.82 -17.29
CA THR A 2 -4.24 16.40 -16.96
C THR A 2 -3.46 16.68 -18.25
N ASN A 3 -2.72 17.79 -18.27
CA ASN A 3 -1.82 18.14 -19.38
C ASN A 3 -0.79 17.01 -19.59
N PRO A 4 -0.48 16.58 -20.82
CA PRO A 4 0.52 15.54 -21.12
C PRO A 4 1.86 15.74 -20.40
N GLU A 5 2.31 16.99 -20.26
CA GLU A 5 3.56 17.31 -19.56
C GLU A 5 3.49 17.02 -18.05
N GLU A 6 2.34 17.26 -17.44
CA GLU A 6 2.09 16.96 -16.03
C GLU A 6 1.99 15.44 -15.79
N ALA A 7 1.43 14.70 -16.76
CA ALA A 7 1.32 13.25 -16.68
C ALA A 7 2.69 12.56 -16.66
N CYS A 8 3.63 12.98 -17.53
CA CYS A 8 4.97 12.37 -17.54
C CYS A 8 5.81 12.72 -16.30
N LYS A 9 5.58 13.87 -15.65
CA LYS A 9 6.18 14.19 -14.34
C LYS A 9 5.75 13.21 -13.26
N SER A 10 4.48 12.79 -13.27
CA SER A 10 3.99 11.77 -12.35
C SER A 10 4.72 10.43 -12.53
N TYR A 11 4.86 9.96 -13.77
CA TYR A 11 5.63 8.76 -14.08
C TYR A 11 7.10 8.85 -13.63
N LEU A 12 7.73 10.01 -13.84
CA LEU A 12 9.09 10.27 -13.34
C LEU A 12 9.14 10.21 -11.81
N GLY A 13 8.19 10.85 -11.13
CA GLY A 13 8.08 10.83 -9.68
C GLY A 13 7.95 9.43 -9.12
N SER A 14 7.07 8.60 -9.69
CA SER A 14 6.89 7.20 -9.30
C SER A 14 8.17 6.38 -9.46
N TRP A 15 8.90 6.57 -10.57
CA TRP A 15 10.17 5.88 -10.77
C TRP A 15 11.24 6.31 -9.75
N LEU A 16 11.36 7.61 -9.47
CA LEU A 16 12.29 8.14 -8.47
C LEU A 16 11.96 7.67 -7.07
N ASP A 17 10.67 7.67 -6.71
CA ASP A 17 10.20 7.19 -5.41
C ASP A 17 10.52 5.69 -5.24
N CYS A 18 10.25 4.87 -6.24
CA CYS A 18 10.63 3.45 -6.24
C CYS A 18 12.12 3.26 -6.00
N LYS A 19 12.97 4.10 -6.62
CA LYS A 19 14.42 4.05 -6.49
C LYS A 19 14.95 4.64 -5.20
N SER A 20 14.12 5.36 -4.45
CA SER A 20 14.54 6.05 -3.23
C SER A 20 15.03 5.05 -2.18
N LEU A 21 16.00 5.47 -1.36
CA LEU A 21 16.57 4.60 -0.33
C LEU A 21 15.50 4.14 0.67
N GLY A 22 14.56 5.04 1.02
CA GLY A 22 13.46 4.73 1.93
C GLY A 22 12.54 3.65 1.37
N SER A 23 12.07 3.81 0.13
CA SER A 23 11.18 2.83 -0.52
C SER A 23 11.86 1.48 -0.73
N GLN A 24 13.14 1.47 -1.15
CA GLN A 24 13.90 0.23 -1.30
C GLN A 24 14.21 -0.43 0.03
N PHE A 25 14.51 0.33 1.08
CA PHE A 25 14.69 -0.21 2.43
C PHE A 25 13.39 -0.84 2.95
N HIS A 26 12.26 -0.15 2.79
CA HIS A 26 10.95 -0.67 3.18
C HIS A 26 10.62 -1.97 2.43
N SER A 27 10.82 -2.01 1.11
CA SER A 27 10.65 -3.22 0.32
C SER A 27 11.51 -4.36 0.83
N TYR A 28 12.80 -4.09 1.10
CA TYR A 28 13.71 -5.10 1.61
C TYR A 28 13.31 -5.59 3.01
N TYR A 29 12.82 -4.69 3.87
CA TYR A 29 12.35 -5.06 5.20
C TYR A 29 11.10 -5.95 5.18
N VAL A 30 10.13 -5.66 4.31
CA VAL A 30 8.87 -6.41 4.23
C VAL A 30 9.01 -7.70 3.43
N TYR A 31 9.68 -7.65 2.28
CA TYR A 31 9.72 -8.76 1.32
C TYR A 31 11.08 -9.49 1.26
N GLY A 32 12.11 -8.97 1.92
CA GLY A 32 13.46 -9.54 1.88
C GLY A 32 14.25 -9.21 0.62
N GLU A 33 13.65 -8.47 -0.32
CA GLU A 33 14.27 -8.13 -1.60
C GLU A 33 14.02 -6.67 -2.00
N ARG A 34 14.89 -6.18 -2.87
CA ARG A 34 14.73 -4.85 -3.46
C ARG A 34 13.67 -4.93 -4.55
N ARG A 35 12.72 -3.99 -4.53
CA ARG A 35 11.70 -3.86 -5.57
C ARG A 35 12.35 -3.64 -6.94
N ASP A 36 11.82 -4.31 -7.96
CA ASP A 36 12.14 -4.01 -9.34
C ASP A 36 11.42 -2.74 -9.81
N CYS A 37 12.19 -1.73 -10.20
CA CYS A 37 11.68 -0.45 -10.69
C CYS A 37 11.74 -0.35 -12.23
N SER A 38 12.03 -1.45 -12.93
CA SER A 38 12.20 -1.45 -14.39
C SER A 38 10.90 -1.08 -15.11
N GLN A 39 9.75 -1.59 -14.65
CA GLN A 39 8.45 -1.26 -15.23
C GLN A 39 8.17 0.25 -15.18
N LEU A 40 8.38 0.90 -14.03
CA LEU A 40 8.16 2.34 -13.88
C LEU A 40 9.10 3.18 -14.77
N LYS A 41 10.32 2.68 -15.00
CA LYS A 41 11.27 3.30 -15.91
C LYS A 41 10.79 3.22 -17.37
N GLU A 42 10.27 2.06 -17.76
CA GLU A 42 9.69 1.85 -19.08
C GLU A 42 8.44 2.70 -19.29
N ASP A 43 7.58 2.80 -18.27
CA ASP A 43 6.37 3.62 -18.32
C ASP A 43 6.72 5.10 -18.53
N TYR A 44 7.73 5.60 -17.81
CA TYR A 44 8.25 6.95 -18.05
C TYR A 44 8.79 7.11 -19.49
N GLY A 45 9.56 6.15 -19.98
CA GLY A 45 10.09 6.18 -21.35
C GLY A 45 9.01 6.13 -22.44
N LEU A 46 7.93 5.38 -22.21
CA LEU A 46 6.76 5.31 -23.09
C LEU A 46 5.93 6.59 -23.01
N CYS A 47 5.88 7.25 -21.84
CA CYS A 47 5.19 8.53 -21.70
C CYS A 47 5.84 9.61 -22.56
N LEU A 48 7.18 9.67 -22.56
CA LEU A 48 7.93 10.61 -23.41
C LEU A 48 7.68 10.40 -24.92
N LYS A 49 7.25 9.20 -25.32
CA LYS A 49 6.97 8.84 -26.72
C LYS A 49 5.47 8.82 -27.05
N ARG A 50 4.59 9.16 -26.10
CA ARG A 50 3.14 9.00 -26.23
C ARG A 50 2.56 9.71 -27.45
N ASP A 51 3.03 10.93 -27.73
CA ASP A 51 2.50 11.76 -28.82
C ASP A 51 3.10 11.40 -30.19
N THR A 52 4.25 10.71 -30.21
CA THR A 52 4.99 10.39 -31.44
C THR A 52 4.89 8.91 -31.83
N CYS A 53 4.49 8.04 -30.89
CA CYS A 53 4.39 6.60 -31.09
C CYS A 53 3.03 6.09 -30.59
N SER A 54 2.16 5.73 -31.54
CA SER A 54 0.84 5.18 -31.23
C SER A 54 0.90 3.90 -30.41
N GLU A 55 1.94 3.08 -30.60
CA GLU A 55 2.16 1.87 -29.81
C GLU A 55 2.50 2.21 -28.36
N ALA A 56 3.36 3.21 -28.12
CA ALA A 56 3.68 3.64 -26.76
C ALA A 56 2.45 4.14 -25.99
N LYS A 57 1.57 4.86 -26.68
CA LYS A 57 0.29 5.29 -26.12
C LYS A 57 -0.60 4.09 -25.76
N LYS A 58 -0.76 3.13 -26.67
CA LYS A 58 -1.56 1.92 -26.41
C LYS A 58 -1.03 1.11 -25.23
N SER A 59 0.30 0.92 -25.16
CA SER A 59 0.91 0.18 -24.04
C SER A 59 0.66 0.86 -22.70
N LEU A 60 0.71 2.20 -22.65
CA LEU A 60 0.37 2.94 -21.43
C LEU A 60 -1.10 2.85 -21.08
N ASP A 61 -1.98 3.10 -22.05
CA ASP A 61 -3.43 3.07 -21.83
C ASP A 61 -3.88 1.66 -21.36
N GLN A 62 -3.27 0.58 -21.89
CA GLN A 62 -3.51 -0.79 -21.43
C GLN A 62 -3.10 -0.99 -19.96
N ARG A 63 -1.89 -0.56 -19.59
CA ARG A 63 -1.41 -0.71 -18.20
C ARG A 63 -2.21 0.12 -17.21
N GLU A 64 -2.62 1.34 -17.59
CA GLU A 64 -3.51 2.16 -16.76
C GLU A 64 -4.86 1.47 -16.53
N ALA A 65 -5.40 0.79 -17.56
CA ALA A 65 -6.62 0.00 -17.43
C ALA A 65 -6.43 -1.23 -16.52
N GLU A 66 -5.31 -1.95 -16.66
CA GLU A 66 -4.96 -3.09 -15.79
C GLU A 66 -4.85 -2.64 -14.32
N LEU A 67 -4.18 -1.52 -14.05
CA LEU A 67 -4.08 -0.94 -12.71
C LEU A 67 -5.44 -0.51 -12.14
N ALA A 68 -6.31 0.05 -12.98
CA ALA A 68 -7.67 0.43 -12.56
C ALA A 68 -8.53 -0.80 -12.20
N THR A 69 -8.27 -1.95 -12.82
CA THR A 69 -9.01 -3.20 -12.58
C THR A 69 -8.37 -4.12 -11.52
N GLY A 70 -7.08 -3.96 -11.24
CA GLY A 70 -6.27 -4.88 -10.42
C GLY A 70 -6.63 -4.95 -8.93
N ASN A 71 -7.44 -4.03 -8.42
CA ASN A 71 -7.84 -4.01 -7.00
C ASN A 71 -9.18 -4.71 -6.74
N SER A 72 -9.69 -5.49 -7.69
CA SER A 72 -11.12 -5.81 -7.71
C SER A 72 -11.61 -6.84 -6.68
N CYS A 73 -10.83 -7.77 -6.12
CA CYS A 73 -11.43 -8.87 -5.34
C CYS A 73 -10.46 -9.63 -4.39
N LEU A 74 -9.80 -9.00 -3.42
CA LEU A 74 -9.16 -9.78 -2.32
C LEU A 74 -10.04 -9.95 -1.09
N TRP A 75 -11.00 -9.04 -0.87
CA TRP A 75 -11.88 -9.09 0.30
C TRP A 75 -13.29 -8.72 -0.10
N GLU A 76 -14.24 -9.63 0.13
CA GLU A 76 -15.66 -9.31 0.05
C GLU A 76 -16.01 -8.28 1.14
N LEU A 77 -16.76 -7.24 0.77
CA LEU A 77 -17.24 -6.26 1.73
C LEU A 77 -18.20 -6.96 2.69
N ARG A 78 -17.79 -7.12 3.95
CA ARG A 78 -18.65 -7.70 4.99
C ARG A 78 -19.82 -6.77 5.26
N SER A 79 -21.03 -7.31 5.23
CA SER A 79 -22.24 -6.59 5.63
C SER A 79 -22.33 -6.40 7.15
N GLU A 80 -21.75 -7.32 7.93
CA GLU A 80 -21.82 -7.32 9.40
C GLU A 80 -20.48 -7.76 10.02
N PRO A 81 -20.16 -7.31 11.25
CA PRO A 81 -18.98 -7.76 11.96
C PRO A 81 -19.08 -9.26 12.32
N PRO A 82 -17.95 -9.96 12.51
CA PRO A 82 -17.93 -11.34 13.00
C PRO A 82 -18.74 -11.50 14.30
N SER A 83 -19.37 -12.66 14.50
CA SER A 83 -20.24 -12.89 15.66
C SER A 83 -19.51 -12.82 17.01
N ASP A 84 -18.21 -13.04 17.02
CA ASP A 84 -17.31 -12.97 18.19
C ASP A 84 -16.65 -11.58 18.35
N TRP A 85 -17.05 -10.59 17.55
CA TRP A 85 -16.50 -9.24 17.62
C TRP A 85 -16.79 -8.60 18.99
N PRO A 86 -15.77 -8.10 19.72
CA PRO A 86 -15.98 -7.52 21.03
C PRO A 86 -16.87 -6.28 20.91
N LYS A 87 -17.95 -6.24 21.70
CA LYS A 87 -18.85 -5.10 21.72
C LYS A 87 -18.15 -3.93 22.42
N PRO A 88 -18.21 -2.70 21.89
CA PRO A 88 -17.69 -1.55 22.60
C PRO A 88 -18.37 -1.47 23.98
N GLY A 89 -17.59 -1.58 25.04
CA GLY A 89 -18.06 -1.65 26.43
C GLY A 89 -18.01 -3.04 27.09
N SER A 90 -17.71 -4.12 26.35
CA SER A 90 -17.42 -5.42 26.98
C SER A 90 -16.01 -5.40 27.57
N ASN A 91 -15.94 -5.28 28.88
CA ASN A 91 -14.75 -5.35 29.74
C ASN A 91 -14.10 -6.76 29.78
N THR A 92 -14.12 -7.51 28.69
CA THR A 92 -13.63 -8.90 28.62
C THR A 92 -12.10 -9.01 28.64
N HIS A 93 -11.35 -7.91 28.51
CA HIS A 93 -9.88 -7.90 28.55
C HIS A 93 -9.23 -7.09 29.68
N MET A 94 -9.96 -6.70 30.73
CA MET A 94 -9.36 -6.02 31.88
C MET A 94 -9.54 -6.83 33.18
N LYS A 95 -8.86 -7.99 33.28
CA LYS A 95 -8.50 -8.56 34.58
C LYS A 95 -7.01 -8.36 34.81
N ARG A 96 -6.60 -7.15 35.19
CA ARG A 96 -5.41 -7.00 36.04
C ARG A 96 -5.81 -7.56 37.40
N SER A 97 -5.40 -8.80 37.68
CA SER A 97 -5.48 -9.38 39.02
C SER A 97 -4.64 -8.51 39.97
N GLY A 98 -5.30 -7.62 40.71
CA GLY A 98 -4.71 -6.98 41.88
C GLY A 98 -4.71 -7.99 43.02
N GLU A 99 -3.68 -8.83 43.07
CA GLU A 99 -3.33 -9.59 44.26
C GLU A 99 -2.86 -8.57 45.32
N GLN A 100 -3.78 -8.04 46.10
CA GLN A 100 -3.47 -7.17 47.22
C GLN A 100 -2.74 -8.00 48.28
N MET A 101 -1.40 -7.91 48.33
CA MET A 101 -0.61 -8.46 49.44
C MET A 101 -1.17 -7.94 50.77
N ARG A 102 -1.74 -8.84 51.57
CA ARG A 102 -2.03 -8.57 52.99
C ARG A 102 -0.69 -8.52 53.71
N ILE A 103 -0.24 -7.33 54.06
CA ILE A 103 0.85 -7.17 55.02
C ILE A 103 0.21 -7.37 56.40
N THR A 104 0.35 -8.56 56.98
CA THR A 104 0.12 -8.73 58.41
C THR A 104 1.31 -8.12 59.14
N SER A 105 1.15 -6.93 59.70
CA SER A 105 2.08 -6.38 60.68
C SER A 105 1.91 -7.14 61.99
N ALA A 106 2.92 -7.89 62.39
CA ALA A 106 3.06 -8.41 63.75
C ALA A 106 3.75 -7.35 64.62
N SER A 107 3.14 -6.99 65.74
CA SER A 107 3.79 -6.53 66.98
C SER A 107 2.78 -6.60 68.11
#